data_AF-A0A820W6D7-F1
#
_entry.id   AF-A0A820W6D7-F1
#
_cell.length_a   1.000
_cell.length_b   1.000
_cell.length_c   1.000
_cell.angle_alpha   90.00
_cell.angle_beta   90.00
_cell.angle_gamma   90.00
#
_symmetry.space_group_name_H-M   'P 1'
#
loop_
_entity.id
_entity.type
_entity.pdbx_description
1 polymer ?
#
loop_
_entity_poly.entity_id
_entity_poly.type
_entity_poly.pdbx_seq_one_letter_code
_entity_poly.pdbx_strand_id
1 'polypeptide(L)'
;MLTENVRPTRTAHVIKSTPAPPLAIGNPGPLGLGAFALTTFMLSVFNAGSNLIDSRVEAVVLPVALFYGGIAQFAAGMWEYRVNNTFGATAFTSYGSFWMSFAAYVYFIVPQLASTGKAHQATGLFLLAWLIFTFYMCIASFRVSLQL
;
A
#
# COMPACT_ATOMS: atom_id res chain seq x y z
N MET A 1 -62.80 28.18 -49.56
CA MET A 1 -61.48 27.52 -49.65
C MET A 1 -60.61 28.12 -48.54
N LEU A 2 -60.69 27.56 -47.32
CA LEU A 2 -59.91 27.99 -46.16
C LEU A 2 -58.79 26.97 -45.98
N THR A 3 -57.54 27.39 -46.15
CA THR A 3 -56.35 26.55 -45.99
C THR A 3 -56.07 26.34 -44.51
N GLU A 4 -56.21 25.10 -44.04
CA GLU A 4 -55.86 24.69 -42.68
C GLU A 4 -54.34 24.69 -42.51
N ASN A 5 -53.82 25.61 -41.69
CA ASN A 5 -52.40 25.75 -41.42
C ASN A 5 -51.98 24.70 -40.37
N VAL A 6 -51.59 23.51 -40.85
CA VAL A 6 -51.06 22.43 -40.00
C VAL A 6 -49.67 22.84 -39.49
N ARG A 7 -49.59 23.26 -38.23
CA ARG A 7 -48.31 23.49 -37.55
C ARG A 7 -47.59 22.15 -37.37
N PRO A 8 -46.35 21.98 -37.86
CA PRO A 8 -45.61 20.74 -37.65
C PRO A 8 -45.28 20.59 -36.16
N THR A 9 -45.75 19.51 -35.55
CA THR A 9 -45.39 19.11 -34.19
C THR A 9 -43.89 18.81 -34.17
N ARG A 10 -43.10 19.73 -33.62
CA ARG A 10 -41.66 19.53 -33.38
C ARG A 10 -41.52 18.46 -32.29
N THR A 11 -41.40 17.20 -32.69
CA THR A 11 -40.95 16.12 -31.81
C THR A 11 -39.59 16.51 -31.26
N ALA A 12 -39.53 16.89 -29.99
CA ALA A 12 -38.28 17.09 -29.29
C ALA A 12 -37.52 15.76 -29.30
N HIS A 13 -36.49 15.65 -30.13
CA HIS A 13 -35.52 14.57 -30.02
C HIS A 13 -34.86 14.71 -28.66
N VAL A 14 -35.32 13.93 -27.69
CA VAL A 14 -34.61 13.73 -26.42
C VAL A 14 -33.29 13.06 -26.79
N ILE A 15 -32.22 13.84 -26.84
CA ILE A 15 -30.87 13.30 -26.98
C ILE A 15 -30.63 12.50 -25.69
N LYS A 16 -30.77 11.18 -25.80
CA LYS A 16 -30.40 10.24 -24.74
C LYS A 16 -28.89 10.38 -24.57
N SER A 17 -28.45 11.15 -23.57
CA SER A 17 -27.03 11.27 -23.27
C SER A 17 -26.53 9.88 -22.89
N THR A 18 -25.65 9.32 -23.72
CA THR A 18 -24.90 8.12 -23.35
C THR A 18 -24.07 8.50 -22.13
N PRO A 19 -24.14 7.74 -21.02
CA PRO A 19 -23.27 7.99 -19.87
C PRO A 19 -21.83 7.98 -20.34
N ALA A 20 -21.04 8.96 -19.92
CA ALA A 20 -19.60 8.92 -20.15
C ALA A 20 -19.06 7.59 -19.60
N PRO A 21 -18.12 6.93 -20.31
CA PRO A 21 -17.49 5.73 -19.77
C PRO A 21 -16.93 6.04 -18.37
N PRO A 22 -17.06 5.14 -17.40
CA PRO A 22 -16.54 5.36 -16.07
C PRO A 22 -15.05 5.71 -16.16
N LEU A 23 -14.63 6.75 -15.43
CA LEU A 23 -13.23 7.17 -15.40
C LEU A 23 -12.37 5.96 -15.01
N ALA A 24 -11.49 5.52 -15.91
CA ALA A 24 -10.55 4.45 -15.63
C ALA A 24 -9.49 4.98 -14.64
N ILE A 25 -9.58 4.53 -13.38
CA ILE A 25 -8.57 4.82 -12.36
C ILE A 25 -7.39 3.86 -12.58
N GLY A 26 -6.16 4.38 -12.46
CA GLY A 26 -4.95 3.56 -12.58
C GLY A 26 -4.85 2.50 -11.48
N ASN A 27 -4.21 1.37 -11.78
CA ASN A 27 -3.98 0.31 -10.80
C ASN A 27 -2.90 0.74 -9.79
N PRO A 28 -3.21 0.87 -8.48
CA PRO A 28 -2.24 1.25 -7.47
C PRO A 28 -1.33 0.08 -7.01
N GLY A 29 -1.67 -1.15 -7.37
CA GLY A 29 -0.96 -2.37 -6.96
C GLY A 29 0.55 -2.38 -7.27
N PRO A 30 1.00 -2.00 -8.48
CA PRO A 30 2.43 -1.90 -8.79
C PRO A 30 3.19 -0.93 -7.88
N LEU A 31 2.57 0.19 -7.47
CA LEU A 31 3.18 1.13 -6.53
C LEU A 31 3.36 0.50 -5.15
N GLY A 32 2.31 -0.17 -4.65
CA GLY A 32 2.36 -0.84 -3.35
C GLY A 32 3.42 -1.95 -3.29
N LEU A 33 3.50 -2.78 -4.34
CA LEU A 33 4.50 -3.85 -4.44
C LEU A 33 5.92 -3.31 -4.60
N GLY A 34 6.12 -2.30 -5.45
CA GLY A 34 7.44 -1.68 -5.64
C GLY A 34 7.96 -1.02 -4.36
N ALA A 35 7.09 -0.32 -3.64
CA ALA A 35 7.41 0.29 -2.35
C ALA A 35 7.85 -0.72 -1.30
N PHE A 36 7.11 -1.82 -1.18
CA PHE A 36 7.45 -2.90 -0.26
C PHE A 36 8.78 -3.56 -0.63
N ALA A 37 8.92 -3.94 -1.90
CA ALA A 37 10.06 -4.69 -2.39
C ALA A 37 11.37 -3.92 -2.26
N LEU A 38 11.39 -2.63 -2.66
CA LEU A 38 12.59 -1.80 -2.57
C LEU A 38 13.06 -1.64 -1.13
N THR A 39 12.13 -1.33 -0.22
CA THR A 39 12.45 -1.11 1.19
C THR A 39 12.94 -2.40 1.86
N THR A 40 12.25 -3.52 1.58
CA THR A 40 12.65 -4.84 2.08
C THR A 40 14.02 -5.24 1.56
N PHE A 41 14.29 -5.02 0.27
CA PHE A 41 15.58 -5.29 -0.34
C PHE A 41 16.70 -4.53 0.37
N MET A 42 16.53 -3.22 0.56
CA MET A 42 17.55 -2.39 1.24
C MET A 42 17.83 -2.87 2.66
N LEU A 43 16.79 -3.17 3.45
CA LEU A 43 16.98 -3.73 4.80
C LEU A 43 17.65 -5.12 4.77
N SER A 44 17.28 -5.94 3.79
CA SER A 44 17.77 -7.32 3.68
C SER A 44 19.25 -7.41 3.34
N VAL A 45 19.82 -6.39 2.66
CA VAL A 45 21.27 -6.30 2.44
C VAL A 45 22.03 -6.24 3.77
N PHE A 46 21.51 -5.52 4.77
CA PHE A 46 22.12 -5.47 6.10
C PHE A 46 21.83 -6.74 6.91
N ASN A 47 20.62 -7.32 6.79
CA ASN A 47 20.27 -8.58 7.45
C ASN A 47 21.08 -9.79 6.94
N ALA A 48 21.57 -9.74 5.69
CA ALA A 48 22.45 -10.76 5.13
C ALA A 48 23.87 -10.77 5.76
N GLY A 49 24.17 -9.77 6.61
CA GLY A 49 25.41 -9.67 7.37
C GLY A 49 26.39 -8.63 6.83
N SER A 50 27.36 -8.28 7.66
CA SER A 50 28.33 -7.18 7.42
C SER A 50 29.33 -7.42 6.28
N ASN A 51 29.26 -8.57 5.60
CA ASN A 51 30.17 -8.90 4.50
C ASN A 51 29.80 -8.18 3.19
N LEU A 52 28.57 -7.66 3.08
CA LEU A 52 28.12 -6.93 1.89
C LEU A 52 28.33 -5.42 2.02
N ILE A 53 27.90 -4.84 3.14
CA ILE A 53 27.97 -3.40 3.43
C ILE A 53 28.28 -3.22 4.93
N ASP A 54 29.02 -2.15 5.27
CA ASP A 54 29.27 -1.75 6.66
C ASP A 54 27.94 -1.53 7.43
N SER A 55 27.73 -2.29 8.49
CA SER A 55 26.50 -2.19 9.31
C SER A 55 26.30 -0.81 9.94
N ARG A 56 27.35 0.01 10.08
CA ARG A 56 27.24 1.37 10.61
C ARG A 56 26.45 2.32 9.70
N VAL A 57 26.25 1.96 8.43
CA VAL A 57 25.44 2.77 7.49
C VAL A 57 24.00 2.27 7.33
N GLU A 58 23.55 1.32 8.15
CA GLU A 58 22.19 0.74 8.09
C GLU A 58 21.07 1.80 8.22
N ALA A 59 21.34 2.92 8.89
CA ALA A 59 20.41 4.04 9.02
C ALA A 59 19.94 4.62 7.67
N VAL A 60 20.65 4.32 6.56
CA VAL A 60 20.22 4.66 5.19
C VAL A 60 18.86 4.06 4.81
N VAL A 61 18.39 3.02 5.51
CA VAL A 61 17.09 2.39 5.30
C VAL A 61 15.95 3.26 5.85
N LEU A 62 16.18 4.11 6.86
CA LEU A 62 15.12 4.86 7.54
C LEU A 62 14.34 5.81 6.61
N PRO A 63 14.98 6.61 5.72
CA PRO A 63 14.24 7.49 4.82
C PRO A 63 13.38 6.72 3.81
N VAL A 64 13.90 5.63 3.23
CA VAL A 64 13.13 4.82 2.27
C VAL A 64 11.96 4.09 2.95
N ALA A 65 12.16 3.64 4.19
CA ALA A 65 11.11 3.06 5.02
C ALA A 65 10.02 4.10 5.33
N LEU A 66 10.37 5.33 5.68
CA LEU A 66 9.37 6.34 6.01
C LEU A 66 8.59 6.81 4.78
N PHE A 67 9.27 7.13 3.68
CA PHE A 67 8.65 7.80 2.54
C PHE A 67 8.10 6.86 1.47
N TYR A 68 8.85 5.83 1.10
CA TYR A 68 8.44 4.94 0.01
C TYR A 68 7.73 3.71 0.54
N GLY A 69 8.43 2.86 1.29
CA GLY A 69 7.81 1.73 2.00
C GLY A 69 6.69 2.16 2.95
N GLY A 70 6.73 3.40 3.44
CA GLY A 70 5.75 3.97 4.36
C GLY A 70 4.62 4.73 3.66
N ILE A 71 4.83 6.02 3.41
CA ILE A 71 3.79 6.93 2.90
C ILE A 71 3.27 6.52 1.53
N ALA A 72 4.16 6.25 0.57
CA ALA A 72 3.73 5.88 -0.79
C ALA A 72 2.98 4.54 -0.82
N GLN A 73 3.47 3.54 -0.08
CA GLN A 73 2.78 2.25 0.07
C GLN A 73 1.43 2.40 0.77
N PHE A 74 1.36 3.20 1.84
CA PHE A 74 0.12 3.48 2.55
C PHE A 74 -0.90 4.13 1.61
N ALA A 75 -0.48 5.13 0.84
CA ALA A 75 -1.33 5.78 -0.16
C ALA A 75 -1.79 4.80 -1.25
N ALA A 76 -0.93 3.90 -1.74
CA ALA A 76 -1.34 2.85 -2.67
C ALA A 76 -2.49 2.00 -2.09
N GLY A 77 -2.39 1.60 -0.82
CA GLY A 77 -3.46 0.85 -0.14
C GLY A 77 -4.77 1.63 -0.01
N MET A 78 -4.71 2.93 0.27
CA MET A 78 -5.92 3.76 0.30
C MET A 78 -6.62 3.85 -1.07
N TRP A 79 -5.87 3.76 -2.17
CA TRP A 79 -6.40 3.78 -3.53
C TRP A 79 -6.91 2.40 -3.98
N GLU A 80 -6.46 1.31 -3.38
CA GLU A 80 -7.00 -0.04 -3.67
C GLU A 80 -8.49 -0.17 -3.34
N TYR A 81 -9.00 0.59 -2.36
CA TYR A 81 -10.44 0.70 -2.09
C TYR A 81 -11.22 1.27 -3.29
N ARG A 82 -10.59 2.12 -4.12
CA ARG A 82 -11.23 2.73 -5.30
C ARG A 82 -11.34 1.76 -6.47
N VAL A 83 -10.54 0.69 -6.47
CA VAL A 83 -10.58 -0.39 -7.47
C VAL A 83 -11.17 -1.69 -6.91
N ASN A 84 -11.84 -1.62 -5.74
CA ASN A 84 -12.50 -2.74 -5.05
C ASN A 84 -11.56 -3.92 -4.71
N ASN A 85 -10.29 -3.64 -4.44
CA ASN A 85 -9.32 -4.65 -4.04
C ASN A 85 -9.07 -4.59 -2.52
N THR A 86 -9.91 -5.29 -1.74
CA THR A 86 -9.78 -5.32 -0.28
C THR A 86 -8.45 -5.92 0.18
N PHE A 87 -7.99 -6.98 -0.50
CA PHE A 87 -6.72 -7.63 -0.14
C PHE A 87 -5.54 -6.66 -0.29
N GLY A 88 -5.43 -5.99 -1.44
CA GLY A 88 -4.41 -4.98 -1.69
C GLY A 88 -4.52 -3.79 -0.74
N ALA A 89 -5.74 -3.32 -0.46
CA ALA A 89 -5.97 -2.22 0.46
C ALA A 89 -5.48 -2.56 1.87
N THR A 90 -5.85 -3.74 2.40
CA THR A 90 -5.35 -4.21 3.70
C THR A 90 -3.84 -4.40 3.68
N ALA A 91 -3.30 -5.11 2.67
CA ALA A 91 -1.87 -5.39 2.60
C ALA A 91 -1.02 -4.11 2.54
N PHE A 92 -1.29 -3.22 1.59
CA PHE A 92 -0.43 -2.04 1.37
C PHE A 92 -0.59 -0.99 2.46
N THR A 93 -1.81 -0.75 2.97
CA THR A 93 -2.00 0.17 4.10
C THR A 93 -1.29 -0.37 5.33
N SER A 94 -1.42 -1.66 5.66
CA SER A 94 -0.76 -2.26 6.82
C SER A 94 0.76 -2.28 6.69
N TYR A 95 1.33 -2.72 5.58
CA TYR A 95 2.78 -2.72 5.39
C TYR A 95 3.37 -1.30 5.26
N GLY A 96 2.60 -0.34 4.73
CA GLY A 96 2.92 1.09 4.81
C GLY A 96 3.05 1.57 6.26
N SER A 97 2.07 1.24 7.09
CA SER A 97 2.12 1.53 8.53
C SER A 97 3.23 0.77 9.26
N PHE A 98 3.56 -0.46 8.86
CA PHE A 98 4.72 -1.19 9.36
C PHE A 98 5.99 -0.39 9.15
N TRP A 99 6.27 0.05 7.92
CA TRP A 99 7.53 0.74 7.64
C TRP A 99 7.66 2.09 8.36
N MET A 100 6.58 2.86 8.45
CA MET A 100 6.57 4.11 9.23
C MET A 100 6.78 3.85 10.72
N SER A 101 6.07 2.86 11.28
CA SER A 101 6.21 2.51 12.71
C SER A 101 7.56 1.87 13.02
N PHE A 102 8.13 1.07 12.12
CA PHE A 102 9.45 0.48 12.25
C PHE A 102 10.54 1.55 12.20
N ALA A 103 10.46 2.49 11.26
CA ALA A 103 11.38 3.62 11.20
C ALA A 103 11.34 4.46 12.49
N ALA A 104 10.14 4.75 13.00
CA ALA A 104 9.97 5.45 14.27
C ALA A 104 10.49 4.63 15.46
N TYR A 105 10.23 3.32 15.50
CA TYR A 105 10.72 2.42 16.54
C TYR A 105 12.25 2.39 16.58
N VAL A 106 12.90 2.20 15.43
CA VAL A 106 14.36 2.16 15.34
C VAL A 106 14.98 3.50 15.69
N TYR A 107 14.42 4.61 15.20
CA TYR A 107 15.01 5.93 15.43
C TYR A 107 14.78 6.46 16.84
N PHE A 108 13.56 6.34 17.36
CA PHE A 108 13.20 6.94 18.65
C PHE A 108 13.32 5.98 19.82
N ILE A 109 12.98 4.69 19.66
CA ILE A 109 12.79 3.77 20.80
C ILE A 109 14.03 2.91 21.05
N VAL A 110 14.66 2.33 20.03
CA VAL A 110 15.83 1.44 20.19
C VAL A 110 16.98 2.11 20.97
N PRO A 111 17.37 3.37 20.72
CA PRO A 111 18.45 4.03 21.48
C PRO A 111 18.13 4.16 22.98
N GLN A 112 16.85 4.35 23.33
CA GLN A 112 16.40 4.46 24.73
C GLN A 112 16.49 3.12 25.46
N LEU A 113 16.42 2.01 24.73
CA LEU A 113 16.50 0.66 25.28
C LEU A 113 17.93 0.11 25.32
N ALA A 114 18.91 0.78 24.68
CA ALA A 114 20.28 0.30 24.56
C ALA A 114 20.94 0.02 25.91
N SER A 115 20.76 0.90 26.89
CA SER A 115 21.32 0.76 28.24
C SER A 115 20.66 -0.34 29.08
N THR A 116 19.47 -0.81 28.69
CA THR A 116 18.69 -1.79 29.46
C THR A 116 19.06 -3.23 29.16
N GLY A 117 19.74 -3.50 28.04
CA GLY A 117 19.98 -4.86 27.53
C GLY A 117 18.73 -5.60 27.05
N LYS A 118 17.54 -4.98 27.13
CA LYS A 118 16.23 -5.60 26.82
C LYS A 118 15.67 -5.22 25.45
N ALA A 119 16.42 -4.51 24.61
CA ALA A 119 15.99 -4.10 23.28
C ALA A 119 15.48 -5.29 22.42
N HIS A 120 16.12 -6.46 22.57
CA HIS A 120 15.72 -7.68 21.87
C HIS A 120 14.28 -8.15 22.21
N GLN A 121 13.79 -7.93 23.43
CA GLN A 121 12.43 -8.30 23.83
C GLN A 121 11.39 -7.41 23.15
N ALA A 122 11.64 -6.10 23.11
CA ALA A 122 10.78 -5.13 22.44
C ALA A 122 10.74 -5.38 20.92
N THR A 123 11.90 -5.58 20.30
CA THR A 123 12.01 -5.89 18.86
C THR A 123 11.34 -7.22 18.54
N GLY A 124 11.53 -8.24 19.38
CA GLY A 124 10.91 -9.55 19.21
C GLY A 124 9.39 -9.50 19.28
N LEU A 125 8.82 -8.78 20.25
CA LEU A 125 7.36 -8.59 20.36
C LEU A 125 6.81 -7.82 19.15
N PHE A 126 7.49 -6.73 18.74
CA PHE A 126 7.09 -5.95 17.58
C PHE A 126 7.02 -6.82 16.32
N LEU A 127 8.08 -7.57 16.01
CA LEU A 127 8.13 -8.43 14.83
C LEU A 127 7.20 -9.65 14.93
N LEU A 128 6.96 -10.19 16.13
CA LEU A 128 6.02 -11.29 16.33
C LEU A 128 4.58 -10.89 15.98
N ALA A 129 4.15 -9.67 16.35
CA ALA A 129 2.83 -9.16 15.97
C ALA A 129 2.69 -9.05 14.44
N TRP A 130 3.73 -8.55 13.76
CA TRP A 130 3.77 -8.48 12.30
C TRP A 130 3.88 -9.84 11.62
N LEU A 131 4.51 -10.82 12.25
CA LEU A 131 4.52 -12.21 11.79
C LEU A 131 3.11 -12.79 11.79
N ILE A 132 2.35 -12.61 12.87
CA ILE A 132 0.96 -13.08 12.95
C ILE A 132 0.12 -12.41 11.84
N PHE A 133 0.27 -11.10 11.66
CA PHE A 133 -0.37 -10.36 10.57
C PHE A 133 -0.05 -10.97 9.21
N THR A 134 1.23 -11.15 8.94
CA THR A 134 1.72 -11.67 7.66
C THR A 134 1.29 -13.12 7.44
N PHE A 135 1.21 -13.93 8.49
CA PHE A 135 0.82 -15.33 8.39
C PHE A 135 -0.63 -15.48 7.90
N TYR A 136 -1.59 -14.75 8.47
CA TYR A 136 -2.96 -14.83 7.96
C TYR A 136 -3.12 -14.18 6.58
N MET A 137 -2.35 -13.11 6.28
CA MET A 137 -2.34 -12.50 4.95
C MET A 137 -1.77 -13.47 3.89
N CYS A 138 -0.78 -14.28 4.26
CA CYS A 138 -0.26 -15.36 3.43
C CYS A 138 -1.35 -16.41 3.14
N ILE A 139 -2.15 -16.79 4.14
CA ILE A 139 -3.29 -17.70 3.91
C ILE A 139 -4.31 -17.05 2.96
N ALA A 140 -4.62 -15.76 3.15
CA ALA A 140 -5.57 -15.04 2.32
C ALA A 140 -5.09 -14.89 0.85
N SER A 141 -3.77 -14.78 0.61
CA SER A 141 -3.24 -14.61 -0.74
C SER A 141 -3.46 -15.84 -1.62
N PHE A 142 -3.50 -17.05 -1.06
CA PHE A 142 -3.83 -18.26 -1.84
C PHE A 142 -5.22 -18.17 -2.49
N ARG A 143 -6.20 -17.54 -1.84
CA ARG A 143 -7.53 -17.33 -2.44
C ARG A 143 -7.49 -16.36 -3.62
N VAL A 144 -6.65 -15.33 -3.52
CA VAL A 144 -6.48 -14.33 -4.58
C VAL A 144 -5.75 -14.94 -5.78
N SER A 145 -4.72 -15.76 -5.55
CA SER A 145 -3.87 -16.31 -6.60
C SER A 145 -4.39 -17.61 -7.23
N LEU A 146 -5.05 -18.47 -6.45
CA LEU A 146 -5.43 -19.81 -6.91
C LEU A 146 -6.91 -19.93 -7.32
N GLN A 147 -7.72 -18.88 -7.20
CA GLN A 147 -9.16 -18.89 -7.52
C GLN A 147 -9.91 -20.14 -7.00
N LEU A 148 -9.58 -20.59 -5.78
CA LEU A 148 -10.27 -21.68 -5.09
C LEU A 148 -11.53 -21.18 -4.37
#